data_AF-A0A534K2W8-F1
#
_entry.id   AF-A0A534K2W8-F1
#
_cell.length_a   1.000
_cell.length_b   1.000
_cell.length_c   1.000
_cell.angle_alpha   90.00
_cell.angle_beta   90.00
_cell.angle_gamma   90.00
#
_symmetry.space_group_name_H-M   'P 1'
#
loop_
_entity.id
_entity.type
_entity.pdbx_description
1 polymer ?
#
loop_
_entity_poly.entity_id
_entity_poly.type
_entity_poly.pdbx_seq_one_letter_code
_entity_poly.pdbx_strand_id
1 'polypeptide(L)'
;MSNTPDFNRRRFRGAAAATVAAASLGLLTLSGRLEAMTDKSDIRPFKVNVPEAQITDLRSRIKATKWPEREIVTDASQGVQLATIQKLARYWGTEYDWRKCEARLNALPQFITEIDGVDIHFIHVRSKHPNALPMIVTHGWPGSIIEQLKIIDPLTNPTAHGGSASDAFDVVIPSLPGYGFSG
;
A
#
# COMPACT_ATOMS: atom_id res chain seq x y z
N MET A 1 -17.56 33.29 -28.22
CA MET A 1 -16.14 32.85 -28.31
C MET A 1 -15.69 32.49 -26.89
N SER A 2 -15.84 31.24 -26.50
CA SER A 2 -15.46 30.73 -25.17
C SER A 2 -14.06 30.12 -25.24
N ASN A 3 -13.08 30.78 -24.64
CA ASN A 3 -11.75 30.22 -24.43
C ASN A 3 -11.79 29.30 -23.20
N THR A 4 -12.01 28.02 -23.42
CA THR A 4 -11.75 26.99 -22.40
C THR A 4 -10.27 26.62 -22.50
N PRO A 5 -9.46 26.74 -21.44
CA PRO A 5 -8.07 26.29 -21.47
C PRO A 5 -8.03 24.77 -21.59
N ASP A 6 -7.45 24.27 -22.69
CA ASP A 6 -7.17 22.85 -22.91
C ASP A 6 -6.04 22.40 -21.96
N PHE A 7 -6.40 21.80 -20.83
CA PHE A 7 -5.44 21.20 -19.88
C PHE A 7 -4.93 19.87 -20.43
N ASN A 8 -4.09 19.95 -21.46
CA ASN A 8 -3.39 18.79 -21.96
C ASN A 8 -2.27 18.40 -20.97
N ARG A 9 -2.46 17.26 -20.28
CA ARG A 9 -1.60 16.70 -19.21
C ARG A 9 -0.13 16.44 -19.61
N ARG A 10 0.25 16.64 -20.87
CA ARG A 10 1.52 16.18 -21.48
C ARG A 10 2.67 17.18 -21.49
N ARG A 11 2.65 18.24 -20.66
CA ARG A 11 3.77 19.19 -20.60
C ARG A 11 4.66 18.96 -19.39
N PHE A 12 5.49 17.92 -19.48
CA PHE A 12 6.79 17.89 -18.81
C PHE A 12 7.78 17.17 -19.73
N ARG A 13 8.63 17.95 -20.42
CA ARG A 13 9.76 17.45 -21.21
C ARG A 13 11.02 18.12 -20.68
N GLY A 14 11.75 17.41 -19.84
CA GLY A 14 13.15 17.70 -19.51
C GLY A 14 14.04 16.82 -20.37
N ALA A 15 14.90 17.43 -21.19
CA ALA A 15 15.94 16.76 -21.95
C ALA A 15 17.24 16.72 -21.12
N ALA A 16 17.91 15.56 -21.10
CA ALA A 16 19.34 15.48 -20.84
C ALA A 16 19.91 14.25 -21.56
N ALA A 17 20.94 14.47 -22.37
CA ALA A 17 21.64 13.48 -23.17
C ALA A 17 23.13 13.42 -22.80
N ALA A 18 23.70 12.22 -22.99
CA ALA A 18 25.12 11.83 -23.11
C ALA A 18 26.00 11.94 -21.83
N THR A 19 26.96 11.04 -21.54
CA THR A 19 27.91 10.26 -22.37
C THR A 19 28.41 8.97 -21.65
N VAL A 20 28.78 7.96 -22.43
CA VAL A 20 29.48 6.73 -22.01
C VAL A 20 31.00 6.94 -21.98
N ALA A 21 31.67 6.48 -20.93
CA ALA A 21 33.10 6.17 -20.96
C ALA A 21 33.42 4.96 -20.06
N ALA A 22 34.11 3.98 -20.62
CA ALA A 22 34.54 2.74 -19.99
C ALA A 22 35.96 2.87 -19.41
N ALA A 23 36.23 2.23 -18.27
CA ALA A 23 37.57 1.74 -17.92
C ALA A 23 37.48 0.65 -16.85
N SER A 24 37.94 -0.54 -17.21
CA SER A 24 38.17 -1.73 -16.39
C SER A 24 39.54 -1.67 -15.71
N LEU A 25 39.65 -2.08 -14.44
CA LEU A 25 40.80 -2.78 -13.81
C LEU A 25 40.64 -2.78 -12.27
N GLY A 26 40.60 -3.98 -11.66
CA GLY A 26 40.60 -4.10 -10.20
C GLY A 26 40.11 -5.44 -9.63
N LEU A 27 40.35 -6.57 -10.30
CA LEU A 27 40.23 -7.89 -9.68
C LEU A 27 41.42 -8.07 -8.73
N LEU A 28 41.32 -7.64 -7.45
CA LEU A 28 42.09 -8.21 -6.33
C LEU A 28 41.75 -7.64 -4.92
N THR A 29 40.48 -7.48 -4.52
CA THR A 29 40.15 -7.18 -3.09
C THR A 29 38.82 -7.75 -2.55
N LEU A 30 38.08 -8.58 -3.29
CA LEU A 30 36.67 -8.86 -2.93
C LEU A 30 36.40 -9.87 -1.81
N SER A 31 37.41 -10.36 -1.07
CA SER A 31 37.15 -11.21 0.11
C SER A 31 36.89 -10.45 1.41
N GLY A 32 36.99 -9.12 1.42
CA GLY A 32 36.76 -8.29 2.62
C GLY A 32 35.43 -7.51 2.65
N ARG A 33 34.48 -7.80 1.75
CA ARG A 33 33.24 -7.00 1.57
C ARG A 33 31.93 -7.79 1.54
N LEU A 34 31.93 -9.05 1.99
CA LEU A 34 30.68 -9.82 2.12
C LEU A 34 29.89 -9.52 3.40
N GLU A 35 30.39 -8.66 4.28
CA GLU A 35 29.59 -8.01 5.33
C GLU A 35 29.25 -6.57 4.94
N ALA A 36 28.77 -6.36 3.71
CA ALA A 36 27.92 -5.21 3.46
C ALA A 36 26.59 -5.51 4.15
N MET A 37 26.41 -4.96 5.35
CA MET A 37 25.08 -4.61 5.86
C MET A 37 24.27 -4.11 4.66
N THR A 38 23.21 -4.81 4.28
CA THR A 38 22.22 -4.30 3.32
C THR A 38 21.93 -2.87 3.71
N ASP A 39 22.26 -1.92 2.82
CA ASP A 39 22.03 -0.51 3.08
C ASP A 39 20.54 -0.40 3.37
N LYS A 40 20.16 0.15 4.53
CA LYS A 40 18.75 0.21 4.90
C LYS A 40 17.94 1.06 3.93
N SER A 41 18.61 1.90 3.14
CA SER A 41 18.03 2.64 2.03
C SER A 41 17.75 1.80 0.77
N ASP A 42 18.13 0.51 0.75
CA ASP A 42 17.77 -0.41 -0.32
C ASP A 42 16.26 -0.70 -0.29
N ILE A 43 15.65 -0.75 -1.50
CA ILE A 43 14.26 -1.18 -1.67
C ILE A 43 14.19 -2.70 -1.54
N ARG A 44 13.60 -3.19 -0.44
CA ARG A 44 13.52 -4.61 -0.10
C ARG A 44 12.12 -5.16 -0.35
N PRO A 45 11.95 -6.36 -0.94
CA PRO A 45 10.65 -7.00 -1.04
C PRO A 45 10.01 -7.22 0.34
N PHE A 46 8.70 -7.02 0.44
CA PHE A 46 7.92 -7.20 1.66
C PHE A 46 6.77 -8.18 1.43
N LYS A 47 6.48 -8.98 2.45
CA LYS A 47 5.29 -9.85 2.50
C LYS A 47 4.64 -9.71 3.87
N VAL A 48 3.33 -9.52 3.86
CA VAL A 48 2.51 -9.51 5.08
C VAL A 48 2.51 -10.93 5.64
N ASN A 49 2.87 -11.07 6.91
CA ASN A 49 2.78 -12.33 7.63
C ASN A 49 2.41 -12.08 9.08
N VAL A 50 1.15 -12.35 9.43
CA VAL A 50 0.67 -12.25 10.82
C VAL A 50 0.73 -13.64 11.47
N PRO A 51 1.47 -13.82 12.58
CA PRO A 51 1.51 -15.09 13.30
C PRO A 51 0.13 -15.54 13.76
N GLU A 52 -0.16 -16.85 13.65
CA GLU A 52 -1.46 -17.41 14.07
C GLU A 52 -1.79 -17.14 15.55
N ALA A 53 -0.76 -17.06 16.40
CA ALA A 53 -0.91 -16.69 17.80
C ALA A 53 -1.54 -15.29 17.98
N GLN A 54 -1.21 -14.32 17.13
CA GLN A 54 -1.79 -12.97 17.20
C GLN A 54 -3.25 -12.97 16.73
N ILE A 55 -3.59 -13.76 15.71
CA ILE A 55 -4.99 -13.91 15.24
C ILE A 55 -5.84 -14.60 16.32
N THR A 56 -5.27 -15.61 16.98
CA THR A 56 -5.93 -16.32 18.08
C THR A 56 -6.15 -15.39 19.29
N ASP A 57 -5.13 -14.61 19.66
CA ASP A 57 -5.24 -13.61 20.73
C ASP A 57 -6.32 -12.57 20.42
N LEU A 58 -6.34 -12.02 19.20
CA LEU A 58 -7.39 -11.11 18.73
C LEU A 58 -8.79 -11.70 18.94
N ARG A 59 -9.03 -12.93 18.47
CA ARG A 59 -10.32 -13.61 18.61
C ARG A 59 -10.69 -13.84 20.08
N SER A 60 -9.72 -14.19 20.92
CA SER A 60 -9.92 -14.35 22.37
C SER A 60 -10.39 -13.05 23.02
N ARG A 61 -9.74 -11.93 22.71
CA ARG A 61 -10.10 -10.60 23.22
C ARG A 61 -11.50 -10.17 22.79
N ILE A 62 -11.85 -10.39 21.53
CA ILE A 62 -13.20 -10.13 21.01
C ILE A 62 -14.24 -10.94 21.79
N LYS A 63 -13.99 -12.23 22.04
CA LYS A 63 -14.90 -13.10 22.81
C LYS A 63 -15.03 -12.68 24.28
N ALA A 64 -13.97 -12.18 24.88
CA ALA A 64 -13.92 -11.72 26.27
C ALA A 64 -14.42 -10.27 26.46
N THR A 65 -14.96 -9.63 25.42
CA THR A 65 -15.42 -8.24 25.48
C THR A 65 -16.45 -8.05 26.59
N LYS A 66 -16.16 -7.12 27.52
CA LYS A 66 -17.13 -6.60 28.48
C LYS A 66 -17.89 -5.46 27.82
N TRP A 67 -19.17 -5.69 27.51
CA TRP A 67 -20.00 -4.72 26.82
C TRP A 67 -20.47 -3.61 27.76
N PRO A 68 -20.61 -2.36 27.27
CA PRO A 68 -21.30 -1.31 28.00
C PRO A 68 -22.80 -1.59 28.04
N GLU A 69 -23.53 -0.78 28.81
CA GLU A 69 -24.98 -0.73 28.76
C GLU A 69 -25.47 -0.25 27.38
N ARG A 70 -26.74 -0.52 27.09
CA ARG A 70 -27.37 -0.08 25.85
C ARG A 70 -27.47 1.46 25.83
N GLU A 71 -27.33 2.04 24.63
CA GLU A 71 -27.58 3.45 24.38
C GLU A 71 -28.99 3.92 24.83
N ILE A 72 -29.10 5.19 25.23
CA ILE A 72 -30.36 5.81 25.70
C ILE A 72 -31.25 6.31 24.55
N VAL A 73 -30.71 6.41 23.34
CA VAL A 73 -31.42 6.85 22.12
C VAL A 73 -31.68 5.67 21.19
N THR A 74 -32.67 5.79 20.31
CA THR A 74 -33.01 4.73 19.33
C THR A 74 -32.29 4.88 17.99
N ASP A 75 -31.59 5.99 17.76
CA ASP A 75 -30.81 6.29 16.56
C ASP A 75 -29.29 6.20 16.80
N ALA A 76 -28.48 6.68 15.85
CA ALA A 76 -27.02 6.67 15.92
C ALA A 76 -26.41 8.04 16.31
N SER A 77 -27.21 8.97 16.83
CA SER A 77 -26.77 10.33 17.15
C SER A 77 -25.66 10.40 18.21
N GLN A 78 -25.52 9.34 19.03
CA GLN A 78 -24.50 9.21 20.07
C GLN A 78 -23.36 8.24 19.70
N GLY A 79 -23.28 7.82 18.44
CA GLY A 79 -22.27 6.89 17.93
C GLY A 79 -22.82 5.53 17.53
N VAL A 80 -21.95 4.53 17.49
CA VAL A 80 -22.30 3.19 17.02
C VAL A 80 -23.20 2.49 18.04
N GLN A 81 -24.39 2.07 17.61
CA GLN A 81 -25.35 1.35 18.45
C GLN A 81 -24.79 0.01 18.95
N LEU A 82 -25.12 -0.38 20.19
CA LEU A 82 -24.61 -1.61 20.83
C LEU A 82 -24.89 -2.86 19.98
N ALA A 83 -26.11 -2.97 19.44
CA ALA A 83 -26.49 -4.10 18.61
C ALA A 83 -25.63 -4.24 17.35
N THR A 84 -25.25 -3.11 16.74
CA THR A 84 -24.42 -3.07 15.53
C THR A 84 -23.01 -3.54 15.82
N ILE A 85 -22.37 -3.00 16.87
CA ILE A 85 -20.99 -3.39 17.21
C ILE A 85 -20.92 -4.83 17.72
N GLN A 86 -21.93 -5.32 18.45
CA GLN A 86 -22.01 -6.72 18.87
C GLN A 86 -22.15 -7.68 17.67
N LYS A 87 -22.93 -7.29 16.65
CA LYS A 87 -23.03 -8.07 15.41
C LYS A 87 -21.70 -8.11 14.66
N LEU A 88 -21.03 -6.96 14.53
CA LEU A 88 -19.72 -6.87 13.88
C LEU A 88 -18.66 -7.67 14.62
N ALA A 89 -18.56 -7.53 15.94
CA ALA A 89 -17.62 -8.26 16.78
C ALA A 89 -17.84 -9.77 16.69
N ARG A 90 -19.09 -10.23 16.65
CA ARG A 90 -19.42 -11.65 16.45
C ARG A 90 -18.86 -12.16 15.12
N TYR A 91 -19.22 -11.50 14.02
CA TYR A 91 -18.70 -11.85 12.69
C TYR A 91 -17.17 -11.85 12.66
N TRP A 92 -16.53 -10.82 13.23
CA TRP A 92 -15.07 -10.71 13.25
C TRP A 92 -14.40 -11.81 14.08
N GLY A 93 -14.96 -12.14 15.23
CA GLY A 93 -14.42 -13.16 16.14
C GLY A 93 -14.60 -14.59 15.66
N THR A 94 -15.60 -14.87 14.81
CA THR A 94 -15.97 -16.25 14.43
C THR A 94 -15.88 -16.56 12.94
N GLU A 95 -16.20 -15.62 12.06
CA GLU A 95 -16.41 -15.88 10.63
C GLU A 95 -15.38 -15.17 9.73
N TYR A 96 -14.86 -14.02 10.16
CA TYR A 96 -13.90 -13.28 9.36
C TYR A 96 -12.57 -14.04 9.26
N ASP A 97 -12.10 -14.17 8.02
CA ASP A 97 -10.87 -14.86 7.67
C ASP A 97 -9.80 -13.85 7.26
N TRP A 98 -8.90 -13.54 8.20
CA TRP A 98 -7.75 -12.67 7.96
C TRP A 98 -6.84 -13.19 6.83
N ARG A 99 -6.71 -14.51 6.66
CA ARG A 99 -5.82 -15.10 5.66
C ARG A 99 -6.25 -14.75 4.24
N LYS A 100 -7.55 -14.50 4.01
CA LYS A 100 -8.04 -13.95 2.73
C LYS A 100 -7.54 -12.53 2.48
N CYS A 101 -7.51 -11.68 3.51
CA CYS A 101 -6.96 -10.33 3.40
C CYS A 101 -5.46 -10.37 3.13
N GLU A 102 -4.73 -11.18 3.92
CA GLU A 102 -3.30 -11.38 3.79
C GLU A 102 -2.91 -11.89 2.40
N ALA A 103 -3.62 -12.89 1.86
CA ALA A 103 -3.41 -13.40 0.51
C ALA A 103 -3.64 -12.33 -0.56
N ARG A 104 -4.68 -11.50 -0.41
CA ARG A 104 -4.96 -10.39 -1.34
C ARG A 104 -3.86 -9.32 -1.32
N LEU A 105 -3.34 -8.98 -0.15
CA LEU A 105 -2.20 -8.06 -0.04
C LEU A 105 -0.96 -8.68 -0.68
N ASN A 106 -0.64 -9.94 -0.34
CA ASN A 106 0.54 -10.63 -0.83
C ASN A 106 0.50 -11.01 -2.32
N ALA A 107 -0.65 -10.91 -2.98
CA ALA A 107 -0.76 -10.98 -4.44
C ALA A 107 -0.17 -9.75 -5.14
N LEU A 108 0.07 -8.65 -4.41
CA LEU A 108 0.66 -7.43 -4.94
C LEU A 108 2.17 -7.37 -4.64
N PRO A 109 2.97 -6.72 -5.51
CA PRO A 109 4.35 -6.36 -5.21
C PRO A 109 4.37 -5.30 -4.10
N GLN A 110 4.91 -5.67 -2.95
CA GLN A 110 5.09 -4.83 -1.78
C GLN A 110 6.57 -4.73 -1.45
N PHE A 111 6.98 -3.58 -0.93
CA PHE A 111 8.36 -3.27 -0.62
C PHE A 111 8.46 -2.46 0.68
N ILE A 112 9.66 -2.40 1.23
CA ILE A 112 10.02 -1.57 2.36
C ILE A 112 11.40 -0.97 2.13
N THR A 113 11.60 0.29 2.52
CA THR A 113 12.89 0.99 2.46
C THR A 113 12.97 2.01 3.59
N GLU A 114 14.17 2.29 4.09
CA GLU A 114 14.36 3.35 5.08
C GLU A 114 14.41 4.73 4.38
N ILE A 115 13.65 5.69 4.89
CA ILE A 115 13.67 7.11 4.49
C ILE A 115 13.71 7.93 5.77
N ASP A 116 14.71 8.79 5.90
CA ASP A 116 14.91 9.66 7.08
C ASP A 116 14.87 8.90 8.42
N GLY A 117 15.41 7.68 8.44
CA GLY A 117 15.48 6.83 9.63
C GLY A 117 14.19 6.06 9.96
N VAL A 118 13.21 6.06 9.06
CA VAL A 118 11.93 5.34 9.23
C VAL A 118 11.75 4.33 8.10
N ASP A 119 11.35 3.10 8.45
CA ASP A 119 10.99 2.08 7.47
C ASP A 119 9.62 2.42 6.84
N ILE A 120 9.61 2.64 5.52
CA ILE A 120 8.43 3.00 4.74
C ILE A 120 8.02 1.81 3.88
N HIS A 121 6.88 1.21 4.23
CA HIS A 121 6.21 0.20 3.42
C HIS A 121 5.44 0.83 2.26
N PHE A 122 5.46 0.20 1.08
CA PHE A 122 4.64 0.59 -0.06
C PHE A 122 4.33 -0.55 -1.02
N ILE A 123 3.17 -0.48 -1.68
CA ILE A 123 2.84 -1.26 -2.87
C ILE A 123 3.35 -0.49 -4.09
N HIS A 124 3.96 -1.19 -5.06
CA HIS A 124 4.32 -0.61 -6.35
C HIS A 124 3.91 -1.55 -7.49
N VAL A 125 2.97 -1.08 -8.32
CA VAL A 125 2.49 -1.83 -9.49
C VAL A 125 2.74 -1.01 -10.75
N ARG A 126 3.55 -1.57 -11.65
CA ARG A 126 3.84 -0.96 -12.95
C ARG A 126 2.77 -1.32 -13.97
N SER A 127 2.38 -0.35 -14.77
CA SER A 127 1.58 -0.60 -15.95
C SER A 127 2.36 -1.40 -16.99
N LYS A 128 1.65 -2.22 -17.77
CA LYS A 128 2.19 -2.83 -19.00
C LYS A 128 2.22 -1.85 -20.19
N HIS A 129 1.57 -0.69 -20.07
CA HIS A 129 1.48 0.29 -21.14
C HIS A 129 2.71 1.22 -21.11
N PRO A 130 3.38 1.44 -22.25
CA PRO A 130 4.52 2.34 -22.29
C PRO A 130 4.06 3.78 -22.02
N ASN A 131 4.89 4.55 -21.31
CA ASN A 131 4.61 5.95 -20.92
C ASN A 131 3.43 6.12 -19.95
N ALA A 132 3.10 5.10 -19.16
CA ALA A 132 2.19 5.26 -18.03
C ALA A 132 2.69 6.37 -17.09
N LEU A 133 1.78 7.20 -16.60
CA LEU A 133 2.13 8.32 -15.72
C LEU A 133 2.38 7.80 -14.29
N PRO A 134 3.54 8.05 -13.68
CA PRO A 134 3.74 7.69 -12.28
C PRO A 134 2.80 8.48 -11.36
N MET A 135 2.11 7.78 -10.47
CA MET A 135 1.19 8.36 -9.50
C MET A 135 1.37 7.73 -8.12
N ILE A 136 1.51 8.60 -7.11
CA ILE A 136 1.46 8.21 -5.71
C ILE A 136 0.03 8.41 -5.18
N VAL A 137 -0.51 7.41 -4.49
CA VAL A 137 -1.83 7.48 -3.86
C VAL A 137 -1.69 7.20 -2.37
N THR A 138 -1.84 8.25 -1.57
CA THR A 138 -1.69 8.20 -0.11
C THR A 138 -3.06 8.08 0.55
N HIS A 139 -3.20 7.17 1.52
CA HIS A 139 -4.36 7.13 2.40
C HIS A 139 -4.28 8.24 3.47
N GLY A 140 -5.33 8.41 4.27
CA GLY A 140 -5.37 9.31 5.42
C GLY A 140 -5.66 8.57 6.72
N TRP A 141 -6.18 9.28 7.72
CA TRP A 141 -6.71 8.72 8.97
C TRP A 141 -8.25 8.67 8.92
N PRO A 142 -8.91 7.60 9.41
CA PRO A 142 -8.40 6.35 10.00
C PRO A 142 -8.17 5.24 8.94
N GLY A 143 -7.59 5.62 7.81
CA GLY A 143 -7.45 4.78 6.61
C GLY A 143 -6.21 3.90 6.56
N SER A 144 -6.07 3.16 5.46
CA SER A 144 -4.90 2.34 5.14
C SER A 144 -4.81 2.03 3.64
N ILE A 145 -3.71 1.41 3.22
CA ILE A 145 -3.48 0.93 1.83
C ILE A 145 -4.58 0.00 1.30
N ILE A 146 -5.38 -0.61 2.19
CA ILE A 146 -6.47 -1.53 1.84
C ILE A 146 -7.56 -0.82 1.03
N GLU A 147 -7.77 0.48 1.26
CA GLU A 147 -8.79 1.28 0.59
C GLU A 147 -8.49 1.45 -0.91
N GLN A 148 -7.21 1.43 -1.29
CA GLN A 148 -6.76 1.64 -2.67
C GLN A 148 -6.64 0.35 -3.48
N LEU A 149 -6.83 -0.84 -2.90
CA LEU A 149 -6.59 -2.10 -3.64
C LEU A 149 -7.45 -2.24 -4.90
N LYS A 150 -8.67 -1.71 -4.90
CA LYS A 150 -9.60 -1.82 -6.04
C LYS A 150 -9.26 -0.90 -7.21
N ILE A 151 -8.48 0.16 -6.99
CA ILE A 151 -8.11 1.10 -8.06
C ILE A 151 -6.85 0.68 -8.81
N ILE A 152 -6.04 -0.24 -8.25
CA ILE A 152 -4.75 -0.65 -8.82
C ILE A 152 -4.90 -1.17 -10.26
N ASP A 153 -5.72 -2.19 -10.47
CA ASP A 153 -5.82 -2.82 -11.79
C ASP A 153 -6.49 -1.90 -12.84
N PRO A 154 -7.58 -1.17 -12.55
CA PRO A 154 -8.10 -0.18 -13.48
C PRO A 154 -7.11 0.93 -13.87
N LEU A 155 -6.25 1.38 -12.94
CA LEU A 155 -5.27 2.42 -13.22
C LEU A 155 -4.04 1.91 -13.98
N THR A 156 -3.57 0.71 -13.65
CA THR A 156 -2.35 0.13 -14.25
C THR A 156 -2.65 -0.63 -15.55
N ASN A 157 -3.90 -1.04 -15.77
CA ASN A 157 -4.34 -1.80 -16.94
C ASN A 157 -5.69 -1.27 -17.48
N PRO A 158 -5.82 0.03 -17.80
CA PRO A 158 -7.09 0.63 -18.18
C PRO A 158 -7.76 -0.03 -19.39
N THR A 159 -6.98 -0.60 -20.31
CA THR A 159 -7.50 -1.31 -21.50
C THR A 159 -8.31 -2.57 -21.17
N ALA A 160 -8.09 -3.19 -20.01
CA ALA A 160 -8.92 -4.30 -19.52
C ALA A 160 -10.21 -3.83 -18.82
N HIS A 161 -10.34 -2.51 -18.56
CA HIS A 161 -11.42 -1.89 -17.79
C HIS A 161 -12.17 -0.81 -18.60
N GLY A 162 -12.07 -0.84 -19.93
CA GLY A 162 -12.79 0.07 -20.84
C GLY A 162 -12.14 1.44 -21.04
N GLY A 163 -10.95 1.68 -20.50
CA GLY A 163 -10.15 2.89 -20.71
C GLY A 163 -9.14 2.74 -21.86
N SER A 164 -8.41 3.82 -22.16
CA SER A 164 -7.36 3.81 -23.19
C SER A 164 -5.97 3.55 -22.60
N ALA A 165 -5.02 3.08 -23.40
CA ALA A 165 -3.64 2.92 -22.96
C ALA A 165 -2.98 4.25 -22.52
N SER A 166 -3.46 5.39 -23.04
CA SER A 166 -2.98 6.72 -22.63
C SER A 166 -3.48 7.16 -21.25
N ASP A 167 -4.43 6.44 -20.66
CA ASP A 167 -4.93 6.69 -19.30
C ASP A 167 -4.19 5.85 -18.24
N ALA A 168 -3.13 5.15 -18.62
CA ALA A 168 -2.42 4.23 -17.74
C ALA A 168 -1.51 4.96 -16.73
N PHE A 169 -1.39 4.38 -15.54
CA PHE A 169 -0.53 4.85 -14.47
C PHE A 169 0.39 3.74 -13.95
N ASP A 170 1.62 4.11 -13.60
CA ASP A 170 2.38 3.34 -12.61
C ASP A 170 1.92 3.80 -11.23
N VAL A 171 1.55 2.88 -10.35
CA VAL A 171 0.90 3.22 -9.07
C VAL A 171 1.81 2.85 -7.89
N VAL A 172 2.07 3.83 -7.03
CA VAL A 172 2.76 3.66 -5.74
C VAL A 172 1.77 4.00 -4.60
N ILE A 173 1.55 3.06 -3.69
CA ILE A 173 0.63 3.22 -2.54
C ILE A 173 1.43 2.99 -1.26
N PRO A 174 1.96 4.04 -0.63
CA PRO A 174 2.68 3.92 0.63
C PRO A 174 1.74 3.77 1.82
N SER A 175 2.21 3.06 2.85
CA SER A 175 1.69 3.23 4.20
C SER A 175 2.35 4.47 4.81
N LEU A 176 1.54 5.43 5.29
CA LEU A 176 2.06 6.64 5.94
C LEU A 176 2.97 6.28 7.15
N PRO A 177 4.00 7.08 7.48
CA PRO A 177 4.82 6.85 8.67
C PRO A 177 3.96 6.67 9.93
N GLY A 178 4.19 5.57 10.68
CA GLY A 178 3.40 5.22 11.86
C GLY A 178 2.06 4.51 11.57
N TYR A 179 1.78 4.17 10.31
CA TYR A 179 0.58 3.43 9.91
C TYR A 179 0.91 2.04 9.40
N GLY A 180 0.14 1.06 9.82
CA GLY A 180 0.16 -0.30 9.26
C GLY A 180 1.54 -0.93 9.33
N PHE A 181 2.19 -1.04 8.17
CA PHE A 181 3.49 -1.70 8.03
C PHE A 181 4.68 -0.71 7.96
N SER A 182 4.44 0.60 8.13
CA SER A 182 5.50 1.62 8.21
C SER A 182 5.69 2.09 9.66
N GLY A 183 6.93 2.06 10.16
CA GLY A 183 7.27 2.51 11.51
C GLY A 183 8.51 1.84 12.09
#